data_AF-A0AAW7WUQ8-F1
#
_entry.id   AF-A0AAW7WUQ8-F1
#
_cell.length_a   1.000
_cell.length_b   1.000
_cell.length_c   1.000
_cell.angle_alpha   90.00
_cell.angle_beta   90.00
_cell.angle_gamma   90.00
#
_symmetry.space_group_name_H-M   'P 1'
#
loop_
_entity.id
_entity.type
_entity.pdbx_description
1 polymer ?
#
loop_
_entity_poly.entity_id
_entity_poly.type
_entity_poly.pdbx_seq_one_letter_code
_entity_poly.pdbx_strand_id
1 'polypeptide(L)'
;MAFRLRPLHEDTLQFAGLSNTQILILALEASQKLEWNIEELTLEGVRFDVPMSIKSHGEEITVSIQEGSDGEISVRSQSIAMQLVDYGKNRKNIQSLQKAMEEIKSTLSPEELEQKAKKLEDDFNRPLTEEEEVYLKEIEKKSSFISFFIPRKGFIATPILMDLNLLIFILMVAFGVGILEPSTLALLKWGADFGPLTLTGDWWRAITCNFIHIGAFHLLMNMYAFMYIGLWLEDLIGTRRMFISYLLTGVCSAAFSLYMHAETISAGASGAIFGLYGIFLAFLLFHHIPRAQRKALLISILLFVGYNLVYGMKAGIDNAAHIGGLLSGFLLGIIYVISYRFEKKDAQRTISIVGELGIFGIFLFSFLGLCQNIPSTYREIRKEWESGIVEAYLNGELEEENDNQPATNTPSKSSTLQMPPYTPVGNNDTWLSFYDATTNFSCQYPTNWHKITGARGLTPTAEPPFLMLVNGGNQLTAVALTYDTRKEFERIKELTLLLPRNTNGEPSEDYKQSNVTINGLPMTQTSNPLHIGAPDEPGHDVQQIALRYFQEDQLRVFSIVMLVYDKEAQADLEAIVSSIQITK
;
A
#
# COMPACT_ATOMS: atom_id res chain seq x y z
N MET A 1 21.24 -20.09 -9.88
CA MET A 1 21.33 -18.62 -10.05
C MET A 1 21.04 -17.99 -8.69
N ALA A 2 22.02 -17.36 -8.07
CA ALA A 2 21.78 -16.62 -6.83
C ALA A 2 21.07 -15.30 -7.18
N PHE A 3 19.83 -15.12 -6.73
CA PHE A 3 19.11 -13.86 -6.83
C PHE A 3 19.79 -12.85 -5.90
N ARG A 4 20.52 -11.88 -6.47
CA ARG A 4 21.08 -10.74 -5.74
C ARG A 4 20.45 -9.46 -6.27
N LEU A 5 20.02 -8.57 -5.38
CA LEU A 5 19.40 -7.28 -5.70
C LEU A 5 20.36 -6.32 -6.45
N ARG A 6 21.67 -6.55 -6.31
CA ARG A 6 22.75 -5.87 -7.04
C ARG A 6 23.69 -6.94 -7.61
N PRO A 7 23.68 -7.18 -8.93
CA PRO A 7 24.53 -8.16 -9.54
C PRO A 7 25.99 -7.71 -9.39
N LEU A 8 26.87 -8.67 -9.15
CA LEU A 8 28.30 -8.44 -9.05
C LEU A 8 29.07 -9.55 -9.74
N HIS A 9 30.28 -9.23 -10.17
CA HIS A 9 31.27 -10.18 -10.64
C HIS A 9 32.59 -9.92 -9.92
N GLU A 10 33.28 -10.99 -9.56
CA GLU A 10 34.60 -10.95 -8.95
C GLU A 10 35.53 -11.79 -9.82
N ASP A 11 36.73 -11.28 -10.03
CA ASP A 11 37.81 -11.97 -10.72
C ASP A 11 39.14 -11.62 -10.05
N THR A 12 40.16 -12.40 -10.36
CA THR A 12 41.52 -12.18 -9.87
C THR A 12 42.46 -11.98 -11.04
N LEU A 13 43.24 -10.90 -11.02
CA LEU A 13 44.18 -10.55 -12.09
C LEU A 13 45.62 -10.71 -11.59
N GLN A 14 46.51 -11.22 -12.46
CA GLN A 14 47.93 -11.44 -12.12
C GLN A 14 48.83 -10.50 -12.92
N PHE A 15 49.62 -9.71 -12.21
CA PHE A 15 50.65 -8.83 -12.77
C PHE A 15 52.02 -9.10 -12.13
N ALA A 16 52.54 -10.31 -12.37
CA ALA A 16 53.82 -10.75 -11.82
C ALA A 16 54.96 -9.76 -12.10
N GLY A 17 55.85 -9.61 -11.10
CA GLY A 17 57.05 -8.78 -11.17
C GLY A 17 56.81 -7.27 -11.01
N LEU A 18 55.60 -6.85 -10.63
CA LEU A 18 55.29 -5.47 -10.28
C LEU A 18 55.00 -5.34 -8.78
N SER A 19 55.36 -4.19 -8.20
CA SER A 19 54.96 -3.85 -6.83
C SER A 19 53.47 -3.48 -6.76
N ASN A 20 52.89 -3.53 -5.56
CA ASN A 20 51.50 -3.16 -5.32
C ASN A 20 51.19 -1.74 -5.83
N THR A 21 52.07 -0.79 -5.55
CA THR A 21 51.95 0.61 -6.00
C THR A 21 52.03 0.74 -7.52
N GLN A 22 52.91 -0.01 -8.18
CA GLN A 22 52.99 -0.03 -9.65
C GLN A 22 51.69 -0.57 -10.27
N ILE A 23 51.07 -1.58 -9.66
CA ILE A 23 49.79 -2.13 -10.11
C ILE A 23 48.66 -1.11 -9.92
N LEU A 24 48.65 -0.35 -8.81
CA LEU A 24 47.71 0.76 -8.62
C LEU A 24 47.87 1.83 -9.70
N ILE A 25 49.10 2.21 -10.06
CA ILE A 25 49.34 3.14 -11.16
C ILE A 25 48.78 2.61 -12.48
N LEU A 26 48.99 1.33 -12.80
CA LEU A 26 48.38 0.73 -14.00
C LEU A 26 46.86 0.80 -13.96
N ALA A 27 46.23 0.56 -12.81
CA ALA A 27 44.78 0.65 -12.66
C ALA A 27 44.27 2.10 -12.83
N LEU A 28 44.99 3.09 -12.29
CA LEU A 28 44.66 4.52 -12.42
C LEU A 28 44.80 5.02 -13.85
N GLU A 29 45.87 4.66 -14.55
CA GLU A 29 46.06 5.01 -15.97
C GLU A 29 45.01 4.30 -16.84
N ALA A 30 44.66 3.06 -16.50
CA ALA A 30 43.61 2.30 -17.18
C ALA A 30 42.24 2.95 -16.98
N SER A 31 41.93 3.43 -15.78
CA SER A 31 40.67 4.12 -15.51
C SER A 31 40.57 5.41 -16.32
N GLN A 32 41.65 6.18 -16.45
CA GLN A 32 41.68 7.38 -17.30
C GLN A 32 41.43 7.04 -18.76
N LYS A 33 42.06 5.98 -19.29
CA LYS A 33 41.85 5.51 -20.66
C LYS A 33 40.41 5.04 -20.91
N LEU A 34 39.79 4.45 -19.89
CA LEU A 34 38.40 3.98 -19.93
C LEU A 34 37.38 5.07 -19.60
N GLU A 35 37.85 6.29 -19.32
CA GLU A 35 37.05 7.44 -18.90
C GLU A 35 36.24 7.17 -17.62
N TRP A 36 36.80 6.40 -16.68
CA TRP A 36 36.20 6.10 -15.38
C TRP A 36 36.60 7.11 -14.30
N ASN A 37 35.68 7.40 -13.38
CA ASN A 37 35.93 8.33 -12.28
C ASN A 37 36.59 7.58 -11.12
N ILE A 38 37.56 8.21 -10.47
CA ILE A 38 38.18 7.68 -9.24
C ILE A 38 37.32 8.15 -8.06
N GLU A 39 36.79 7.22 -7.28
CA GLU A 39 36.00 7.54 -6.08
C GLU A 39 36.87 7.51 -4.82
N GLU A 40 37.76 6.52 -4.72
CA GLU A 40 38.59 6.31 -3.54
C GLU A 40 39.93 5.71 -3.98
N LEU A 41 41.02 6.18 -3.37
CA LEU A 41 42.36 5.68 -3.60
C LEU A 41 43.06 5.50 -2.25
N THR A 42 43.66 4.33 -2.06
CA THR A 42 44.47 3.96 -0.90
C THR A 42 45.69 3.17 -1.37
N LEU A 43 46.67 2.91 -0.50
CA LEU A 43 47.80 2.02 -0.81
C LEU A 43 47.38 0.54 -0.90
N GLU A 44 46.22 0.19 -0.38
CA GLU A 44 45.68 -1.19 -0.37
C GLU A 44 44.69 -1.44 -1.53
N GLY A 45 44.29 -0.40 -2.27
CA GLY A 45 43.30 -0.53 -3.32
C GLY A 45 42.75 0.79 -3.86
N VAL A 46 41.99 0.68 -4.95
CA VAL A 46 41.35 1.80 -5.63
C VAL A 46 39.92 1.44 -6.03
N ARG A 47 39.01 2.42 -5.95
CA ARG A 47 37.61 2.30 -6.32
C ARG A 47 37.28 3.27 -7.45
N PHE A 48 36.59 2.76 -8.46
CA PHE A 48 36.16 3.53 -9.63
C PHE A 48 34.65 3.50 -9.80
N ASP A 49 34.08 4.60 -10.27
CA ASP A 49 32.72 4.68 -10.82
C ASP A 49 32.79 4.66 -12.35
N VAL A 50 32.05 3.72 -12.95
CA VAL A 50 31.84 3.63 -14.40
C VAL A 50 30.70 4.57 -14.80
N PRO A 51 30.95 5.59 -15.63
CA PRO A 51 29.92 6.53 -16.04
C PRO A 51 28.76 5.84 -16.76
N MET A 52 27.54 6.30 -16.45
CA MET A 52 26.34 5.83 -17.12
C MET A 52 26.43 6.01 -18.64
N SER A 53 26.14 4.93 -19.39
CA SER A 53 26.13 4.93 -20.85
C SER A 53 25.04 4.00 -21.40
N ILE A 54 24.92 3.87 -22.73
CA ILE A 54 23.98 2.91 -23.34
C ILE A 54 24.29 1.46 -22.91
N LYS A 55 25.53 1.19 -22.47
CA LYS A 55 26.00 -0.13 -22.05
C LYS A 55 26.22 -0.25 -20.52
N SER A 56 26.33 0.87 -19.80
CA SER A 56 26.61 0.95 -18.36
C SER A 56 25.48 1.68 -17.62
N HIS A 57 25.06 1.18 -16.46
CA HIS A 57 24.01 1.81 -15.65
C HIS A 57 24.57 2.46 -14.37
N GLY A 58 25.88 2.72 -14.33
CA GLY A 58 26.59 3.07 -13.11
C GLY A 58 27.03 1.78 -12.39
N GLU A 59 28.32 1.47 -12.49
CA GLU A 59 28.93 0.34 -11.80
C GLU A 59 30.10 0.81 -10.95
N GLU A 60 30.21 0.26 -9.76
CA GLU A 60 31.36 0.43 -8.88
C GLU A 60 32.36 -0.69 -9.19
N ILE A 61 33.64 -0.33 -9.34
CA ILE A 61 34.73 -1.28 -9.53
C ILE A 61 35.73 -1.09 -8.41
N THR A 62 35.96 -2.14 -7.65
CA THR A 62 36.93 -2.17 -6.56
C THR A 62 38.11 -3.04 -6.95
N VAL A 63 39.30 -2.46 -6.94
CA VAL A 63 40.57 -3.19 -7.05
C VAL A 63 41.19 -3.23 -5.66
N SER A 64 41.41 -4.43 -5.13
CA SER A 64 41.97 -4.65 -3.81
C SER A 64 43.24 -5.47 -3.93
N ILE A 65 44.28 -5.03 -3.22
CA ILE A 65 45.59 -5.66 -3.20
C ILE A 65 45.82 -6.24 -1.81
N GLN A 66 46.14 -7.52 -1.72
CA GLN A 66 46.48 -8.17 -0.45
C GLN A 66 47.99 -8.06 -0.21
N GLU A 67 48.39 -7.80 1.03
CA GLU A 67 49.82 -7.80 1.38
C GLU A 67 50.44 -9.19 1.12
N GLY A 68 51.55 -9.22 0.37
CA GLY A 68 52.29 -10.45 0.07
C GLY A 68 51.77 -11.29 -1.10
N SER A 69 50.90 -10.74 -1.96
CA SER A 69 50.23 -11.48 -3.04
C SER A 69 51.03 -11.63 -4.36
N ASP A 70 52.33 -11.33 -4.40
CA ASP A 70 53.21 -11.46 -5.59
C ASP A 70 52.58 -10.98 -6.92
N GLY A 71 51.89 -9.84 -6.86
CA GLY A 71 51.25 -9.20 -8.01
C GLY A 71 49.86 -9.75 -8.38
N GLU A 72 49.23 -10.54 -7.50
CA GLU A 72 47.83 -10.94 -7.60
C GLU A 72 46.91 -9.86 -6.99
N ILE A 73 45.89 -9.43 -7.72
CA ILE A 73 44.90 -8.43 -7.28
C ILE A 73 43.48 -8.96 -7.42
N SER A 74 42.64 -8.68 -6.43
CA SER A 74 41.20 -8.99 -6.49
C SER A 74 40.47 -7.81 -7.11
N VAL A 75 39.63 -8.09 -8.12
CA VAL A 75 38.80 -7.08 -8.77
C VAL A 75 37.34 -7.47 -8.63
N ARG A 76 36.53 -6.55 -8.11
CA ARG A 76 35.07 -6.67 -8.02
C ARG A 76 34.43 -5.59 -8.87
N SER A 77 33.42 -5.95 -9.67
CA SER A 77 32.54 -4.99 -10.34
C SER A 77 31.09 -5.26 -9.90
N GLN A 78 30.39 -4.22 -9.44
CA GLN A 78 29.04 -4.32 -8.90
C GLN A 78 28.14 -3.18 -9.42
N SER A 79 26.86 -3.48 -9.68
CA SER A 79 25.88 -2.46 -10.03
C SER A 79 25.51 -1.58 -8.83
N ILE A 80 25.55 -0.25 -9.03
CA ILE A 80 25.23 0.74 -7.99
C ILE A 80 23.70 0.78 -7.74
N ALA A 81 22.92 0.73 -8.83
CA ALA A 81 21.45 0.67 -8.77
C ALA A 81 20.92 -0.76 -8.60
N MET A 82 19.71 -0.89 -8.04
CA MET A 82 19.02 -2.17 -7.91
C MET A 82 18.66 -2.70 -9.30
N GLN A 83 19.32 -3.79 -9.71
CA GLN A 83 19.20 -4.38 -11.05
C GLN A 83 19.06 -5.90 -10.91
N LEU A 84 18.03 -6.51 -11.50
CA LEU A 84 17.79 -7.94 -11.31
C LEU A 84 18.64 -8.84 -12.23
N VAL A 85 19.20 -8.29 -13.32
CA VAL A 85 19.91 -9.06 -14.36
C VAL A 85 21.13 -8.27 -14.87
N ASP A 86 22.33 -8.86 -14.82
CA ASP A 86 23.62 -8.24 -15.18
C ASP A 86 23.90 -8.16 -16.70
N TYR A 87 23.34 -9.06 -17.50
CA TYR A 87 23.68 -9.25 -18.92
C TYR A 87 25.20 -9.38 -19.20
N GLY A 88 26.00 -9.82 -18.21
CA GLY A 88 27.45 -10.00 -18.30
C GLY A 88 28.24 -8.69 -18.30
N LYS A 89 27.64 -7.59 -17.84
CA LYS A 89 28.22 -6.26 -17.85
C LYS A 89 29.35 -6.13 -16.83
N ASN A 90 29.13 -6.54 -15.58
CA ASN A 90 30.15 -6.52 -14.54
C ASN A 90 31.39 -7.33 -14.94
N ARG A 91 31.20 -8.48 -15.61
CA ARG A 91 32.31 -9.25 -16.19
C ARG A 91 33.08 -8.50 -17.28
N LYS A 92 32.37 -7.84 -18.20
CA LYS A 92 32.99 -7.05 -19.27
C LYS A 92 33.79 -5.87 -18.73
N ASN A 93 33.31 -5.22 -17.67
CA ASN A 93 34.05 -4.14 -17.02
C ASN A 93 35.41 -4.62 -16.51
N ILE A 94 35.46 -5.74 -15.79
CA ILE A 94 36.73 -6.33 -15.33
C ILE A 94 37.65 -6.67 -16.51
N GLN A 95 37.12 -7.26 -17.58
CA GLN A 95 37.89 -7.58 -18.79
C GLN A 95 38.43 -6.32 -19.49
N SER A 96 37.65 -5.24 -19.54
CA SER A 96 38.09 -3.95 -20.09
C SER A 96 39.19 -3.32 -19.25
N LEU A 97 39.08 -3.41 -17.91
CA LEU A 97 40.13 -2.96 -17.01
C LEU A 97 41.43 -3.74 -17.21
N GLN A 98 41.36 -5.08 -17.20
CA GLN A 98 42.53 -5.93 -17.42
C GLN A 98 43.22 -5.60 -18.74
N LYS A 99 42.46 -5.52 -19.83
CA LYS A 99 43.00 -5.22 -21.16
C LYS A 99 43.67 -3.84 -21.19
N ALA A 100 43.05 -2.83 -20.60
CA ALA A 100 43.62 -1.49 -20.54
C ALA A 100 44.92 -1.47 -19.71
N MET A 101 44.95 -2.16 -18.57
CA MET A 101 46.15 -2.29 -17.73
C MET A 101 47.30 -3.00 -18.46
N GLU A 102 47.02 -4.09 -19.19
CA GLU A 102 48.03 -4.79 -20.00
C GLU A 102 48.58 -3.91 -21.14
N GLU A 103 47.71 -3.19 -21.84
CA GLU A 103 48.12 -2.26 -22.89
C GLU A 103 49.03 -1.15 -22.34
N ILE A 104 48.67 -0.57 -21.19
CA ILE A 104 49.43 0.47 -20.51
C ILE A 104 50.77 -0.07 -20.02
N LYS A 105 50.78 -1.27 -19.41
CA LYS A 105 52.02 -1.96 -18.99
C LYS A 105 52.98 -2.15 -20.16
N SER A 106 52.48 -2.43 -21.36
CA SER A 106 53.33 -2.58 -22.55
C SER A 106 53.81 -1.26 -23.15
N THR A 107 53.16 -0.14 -22.81
CA THR A 107 53.45 1.19 -23.37
C THR A 107 54.35 2.02 -22.45
N LEU A 108 54.20 1.92 -21.13
CA LEU A 108 55.03 2.64 -20.16
C LEU A 108 56.40 1.99 -20.01
N SER A 109 57.45 2.81 -19.91
CA SER A 109 58.77 2.28 -19.53
C SER A 109 58.78 1.88 -18.04
N PRO A 110 59.59 0.88 -17.64
CA PRO A 110 59.73 0.50 -16.23
C PRO A 110 60.16 1.67 -15.33
N GLU A 111 60.99 2.57 -15.85
CA GLU A 111 61.50 3.75 -15.14
C GLU A 111 60.39 4.78 -14.90
N GLU A 112 59.53 5.04 -15.89
CA GLU A 112 58.37 5.92 -15.75
C GLU A 112 57.35 5.36 -14.76
N LEU A 113 57.11 4.04 -14.79
CA LEU A 113 56.19 3.38 -13.88
C LEU A 113 56.69 3.46 -12.43
N GLU A 114 57.99 3.24 -12.22
CA GLU A 114 58.63 3.37 -10.90
C GLU A 114 58.59 4.81 -10.39
N GLN A 115 58.84 5.79 -11.26
CA GLN A 115 58.78 7.20 -10.89
C GLN A 115 57.36 7.61 -10.47
N LYS A 116 56.33 7.16 -11.19
CA LYS A 116 54.93 7.41 -10.84
C LYS A 116 54.53 6.71 -9.54
N ALA A 117 54.97 5.48 -9.32
CA ALA A 117 54.72 4.73 -8.09
C ALA A 117 55.33 5.45 -6.88
N LYS A 118 56.60 5.85 -6.97
CA LYS A 118 57.27 6.58 -5.89
C LYS A 118 56.61 7.91 -5.57
N LYS A 119 56.18 8.66 -6.60
CA LYS A 119 55.45 9.91 -6.40
C LYS A 119 54.14 9.67 -5.63
N LEU A 120 53.41 8.60 -5.95
CA LEU A 120 52.17 8.26 -5.27
C LEU A 120 52.42 7.94 -3.79
N GLU A 121 53.45 7.16 -3.48
CA GLU A 121 53.85 6.88 -2.08
C GLU A 121 54.23 8.15 -1.32
N ASP A 122 54.98 9.06 -1.95
CA ASP A 122 55.34 10.36 -1.35
C ASP A 122 54.09 11.21 -1.09
N ASP A 123 53.12 11.22 -2.01
CA ASP A 123 51.87 11.96 -1.89
C ASP A 123 50.95 11.39 -0.78
N PHE A 124 51.02 10.09 -0.47
CA PHE A 124 50.28 9.48 0.65
C PHE A 124 50.99 9.64 2.00
N ASN A 125 52.32 9.72 2.00
CA ASN A 125 53.11 9.84 3.23
C ASN A 125 53.36 11.29 3.67
N ARG A 126 53.01 12.28 2.84
CA ARG A 126 53.11 13.68 3.24
C ARG A 126 52.00 14.04 4.24
N PRO A 127 52.28 14.91 5.22
CA PRO A 127 51.23 15.48 6.05
C PRO A 127 50.23 16.27 5.19
N LEU A 128 48.95 16.13 5.53
CA LEU A 128 47.88 16.94 4.93
C LEU A 128 48.09 18.41 5.28
N THR A 129 47.79 19.29 4.33
CA THR A 129 47.73 20.74 4.60
C THR A 129 46.46 21.11 5.38
N GLU A 130 46.46 22.24 6.08
CA GLU A 130 45.27 22.71 6.81
C GLU A 130 44.04 22.87 5.89
N GLU A 131 44.24 23.29 4.63
CA GLU A 131 43.17 23.39 3.63
C GLU A 131 42.60 22.02 3.24
N GLU A 132 43.47 21.00 3.08
CA GLU A 132 43.08 19.63 2.76
C GLU A 132 42.37 18.94 3.93
N GLU A 133 42.79 19.17 5.18
CA GLU A 133 42.08 18.68 6.36
C GLU A 133 40.67 19.28 6.49
N VAL A 134 40.54 20.58 6.23
CA VAL A 134 39.24 21.26 6.25
C VAL A 134 38.34 20.73 5.12
N TYR A 135 38.90 20.55 3.93
CA TYR A 135 38.19 20.00 2.77
C TYR A 135 37.71 18.55 3.02
N LEU A 136 38.56 17.69 3.59
CA LEU A 136 38.21 16.31 3.93
C LEU A 136 37.12 16.24 5.02
N LYS A 137 37.21 17.09 6.06
CA LYS A 137 36.15 17.22 7.07
C LYS A 137 34.83 17.71 6.46
N GLU A 138 34.87 18.62 5.49
CA GLU A 138 33.67 19.05 4.77
C GLU A 138 33.09 17.93 3.88
N ILE A 139 33.93 17.10 3.25
CA ILE A 139 33.50 15.94 2.47
C ILE A 139 32.85 14.88 3.36
N GLU A 140 33.48 14.49 4.48
CA GLU A 140 32.89 13.55 5.45
C GLU A 140 31.53 14.03 5.97
N LYS A 141 31.42 15.34 6.23
CA LYS A 141 30.18 15.96 6.69
C LYS A 141 29.09 15.99 5.60
N LYS A 142 29.48 16.04 4.32
CA LYS A 142 28.58 15.97 3.16
C LYS A 142 28.21 14.54 2.75
N SER A 143 29.07 13.55 2.99
CA SER A 143 28.86 12.14 2.60
C SER A 143 28.08 11.34 3.65
N SER A 144 27.91 11.88 4.85
CA SER A 144 27.11 11.26 5.91
C SER A 144 25.62 11.24 5.57
N PHE A 145 24.96 10.11 5.82
CA PHE A 145 23.49 9.94 5.80
C PHE A 145 22.76 11.02 6.62
N ILE A 146 23.41 11.57 7.64
CA ILE A 146 22.88 12.65 8.48
C ILE A 146 22.66 13.94 7.66
N SER A 147 23.41 14.17 6.59
CA SER A 147 23.30 15.36 5.75
C SER A 147 21.95 15.51 5.06
N PHE A 148 21.19 14.42 4.88
CA PHE A 148 19.84 14.45 4.32
C PHE A 148 18.81 15.08 5.26
N PHE A 149 19.09 15.12 6.57
CA PHE A 149 18.22 15.67 7.62
C PHE A 149 18.66 17.08 8.05
N ILE A 150 19.64 17.69 7.37
CA ILE A 150 20.16 19.01 7.74
C ILE A 150 19.76 20.03 6.67
N PRO A 151 18.94 21.04 7.01
CA PRO A 151 18.61 22.12 6.09
C PRO A 151 19.85 22.90 5.65
N ARG A 152 20.04 23.04 4.33
CA ARG A 152 21.16 23.77 3.73
C ARG A 152 20.69 24.59 2.53
N LYS A 153 21.44 25.63 2.16
CA LYS A 153 21.08 26.49 1.02
C LYS A 153 20.85 25.65 -0.26
N GLY A 154 19.65 25.73 -0.84
CA GLY A 154 19.22 24.93 -1.99
C GLY A 154 18.44 23.65 -1.62
N PHE A 155 18.57 23.18 -0.38
CA PHE A 155 17.97 21.95 0.13
C PHE A 155 17.50 22.16 1.58
N ILE A 156 16.46 22.97 1.75
CA ILE A 156 15.88 23.38 3.04
C ILE A 156 14.52 22.72 3.25
N ALA A 157 13.66 22.70 2.22
CA ALA A 157 12.28 22.24 2.34
C ALA A 157 12.21 20.73 2.52
N THR A 158 12.98 19.96 1.74
CA THR A 158 13.01 18.50 1.84
C THR A 158 13.38 18.01 3.24
N PRO A 159 14.52 18.42 3.85
CA PRO A 159 14.87 17.98 5.20
C PRO A 159 13.81 18.40 6.22
N ILE A 160 13.32 19.65 6.19
CA ILE A 160 12.31 20.11 7.16
C ILE A 160 11.01 19.31 7.07
N LEU A 161 10.51 19.05 5.87
CA LEU A 161 9.29 18.27 5.67
C LEU A 161 9.49 16.80 6.08
N MET A 162 10.66 16.24 5.79
CA MET A 162 11.02 14.88 6.20
C MET A 162 11.08 14.78 7.73
N ASP A 163 11.83 15.68 8.38
CA ASP A 163 11.95 15.76 9.83
C ASP A 163 10.60 15.94 10.51
N LEU A 164 9.69 16.72 9.91
CA LEU A 164 8.33 16.91 10.43
C LEU A 164 7.53 15.60 10.40
N ASN A 165 7.59 14.84 9.31
CA ASN A 165 6.95 13.52 9.22
C ASN A 165 7.54 12.53 10.25
N LEU A 166 8.86 12.51 10.40
CA LEU A 166 9.54 11.69 11.41
C LEU A 166 9.13 12.10 12.82
N LEU A 167 9.13 13.40 13.13
CA LEU A 167 8.76 13.94 14.43
C LEU A 167 7.31 13.57 14.78
N ILE A 168 6.37 13.75 13.86
CA ILE A 168 4.96 13.41 14.08
C ILE A 168 4.80 11.92 14.35
N PHE A 169 5.50 11.06 13.60
CA PHE A 169 5.47 9.62 13.85
C PHE A 169 6.08 9.24 15.22
N ILE A 170 7.20 9.86 15.61
CA ILE A 170 7.79 9.67 16.93
C ILE A 170 6.80 10.09 18.03
N LEU A 171 6.10 11.22 17.85
CA LEU A 171 5.07 11.66 18.78
C LEU A 171 3.90 10.67 18.83
N MET A 172 3.40 10.18 17.68
CA MET A 172 2.37 9.13 17.64
C MET A 172 2.78 7.94 18.52
N VAL A 173 4.00 7.42 18.33
CA VAL A 173 4.52 6.30 19.12
C VAL A 173 4.65 6.65 20.60
N ALA A 174 5.16 7.84 20.93
CA ALA A 174 5.31 8.30 22.31
C ALA A 174 3.96 8.43 23.05
N PHE A 175 2.87 8.69 22.33
CA PHE A 175 1.50 8.74 22.84
C PHE A 175 0.75 7.39 22.70
N GLY A 176 1.46 6.28 22.49
CA GLY A 176 0.90 4.93 22.57
C GLY A 176 0.35 4.36 21.26
N VAL A 177 0.62 5.00 20.11
CA VAL A 177 0.28 4.43 18.81
C VAL A 177 1.26 3.30 18.46
N GLY A 178 0.73 2.18 17.95
CA GLY A 178 1.53 1.02 17.52
C GLY A 178 2.57 1.38 16.46
N ILE A 179 3.79 0.87 16.59
CA ILE A 179 4.91 1.21 15.69
C ILE A 179 4.73 0.57 14.30
N LEU A 180 4.27 -0.69 14.24
CA LEU A 180 4.14 -1.43 12.98
C LEU A 180 2.72 -1.34 12.43
N GLU A 181 1.73 -1.52 13.29
CA GLU A 181 0.30 -1.57 12.94
C GLU A 181 -0.50 -0.68 13.90
N PRO A 182 -0.56 0.64 13.64
CA PRO A 182 -1.49 1.55 14.33
C PRO A 182 -2.94 1.08 14.19
N SER A 183 -3.71 1.16 15.27
CA SER A 183 -5.15 0.91 15.19
C SER A 183 -5.88 2.01 14.42
N THR A 184 -7.02 1.66 13.83
CA THR A 184 -7.89 2.60 13.13
C THR A 184 -8.28 3.79 14.01
N LEU A 185 -8.65 3.53 15.27
CA LEU A 185 -9.01 4.58 16.22
C LEU A 185 -7.84 5.54 16.47
N ALA A 186 -6.63 5.01 16.65
CA ALA A 186 -5.44 5.83 16.86
C ALA A 186 -5.17 6.75 15.66
N LEU A 187 -5.29 6.24 14.44
CA LEU A 187 -5.13 7.02 13.22
C LEU A 187 -6.19 8.13 13.10
N LEU A 188 -7.46 7.82 13.38
CA LEU A 188 -8.53 8.82 13.39
C LEU A 188 -8.32 9.88 14.47
N LYS A 189 -7.86 9.52 15.67
CA LYS A 189 -7.54 10.52 16.71
C LYS A 189 -6.38 11.44 16.32
N TRP A 190 -5.40 10.91 15.60
CA TRP A 190 -4.25 11.68 15.10
C TRP A 190 -4.53 12.50 13.83
N GLY A 191 -5.74 12.40 13.27
CA GLY A 191 -6.13 13.23 12.13
C GLY A 191 -6.06 12.57 10.78
N ALA A 192 -6.24 11.25 10.71
CA ALA A 192 -6.46 10.57 9.43
C ALA A 192 -7.68 11.15 8.73
N ASP A 193 -7.61 11.15 7.40
CA ASP A 193 -8.70 11.61 6.56
C ASP A 193 -9.78 10.53 6.50
N PHE A 194 -11.01 10.93 6.82
CA PHE A 194 -12.18 10.07 6.82
C PHE A 194 -13.41 10.96 6.62
N GLY A 195 -14.10 10.78 5.48
CA GLY A 195 -15.16 11.66 5.01
C GLY A 195 -16.23 11.99 6.04
N PRO A 196 -16.76 11.03 6.82
CA PRO A 196 -17.73 11.30 7.88
C PRO A 196 -17.24 12.29 8.95
N LEU A 197 -15.93 12.42 9.18
CA LEU A 197 -15.36 13.39 10.12
C LEU A 197 -14.85 14.65 9.40
N THR A 198 -14.11 14.46 8.31
CA THR A 198 -13.49 15.57 7.56
C THR A 198 -14.52 16.51 6.96
N LEU A 199 -15.60 15.97 6.36
CA LEU A 199 -16.61 16.76 5.66
C LEU A 199 -17.71 17.30 6.58
N THR A 200 -17.73 16.91 7.87
CA THR A 200 -18.75 17.32 8.85
C THR A 200 -18.24 18.30 9.91
N GLY A 201 -16.98 18.72 9.84
CA GLY A 201 -16.44 19.75 10.73
C GLY A 201 -14.93 19.72 10.91
N ASP A 202 -14.30 18.56 10.75
CA ASP A 202 -12.86 18.39 10.97
C ASP A 202 -12.06 18.56 9.67
N TRP A 203 -12.27 19.68 8.98
CA TRP A 203 -11.62 19.97 7.69
C TRP A 203 -10.09 19.91 7.74
N TRP A 204 -9.50 20.12 8.92
CA TRP A 204 -8.06 20.06 9.17
C TRP A 204 -7.48 18.68 8.89
N ARG A 205 -8.30 17.62 8.90
CA ARG A 205 -7.92 16.23 8.56
C ARG A 205 -7.38 16.09 7.16
N ALA A 206 -7.90 16.86 6.20
CA ALA A 206 -7.39 16.91 4.83
C ALA A 206 -5.95 17.43 4.73
N ILE A 207 -5.45 18.09 5.79
CA ILE A 207 -4.06 18.53 5.90
C ILE A 207 -3.26 17.52 6.73
N THR A 208 -3.71 17.18 7.94
CA THR A 208 -2.95 16.33 8.88
C THR A 208 -2.73 14.91 8.38
N CYS A 209 -3.66 14.38 7.58
CA CYS A 209 -3.52 13.05 6.97
C CYS A 209 -2.22 12.91 6.16
N ASN A 210 -1.66 14.00 5.63
CA ASN A 210 -0.42 14.01 4.86
C ASN A 210 0.86 13.88 5.71
N PHE A 211 0.72 13.80 7.04
CA PHE A 211 1.87 13.76 7.96
C PHE A 211 1.87 12.56 8.91
N ILE A 212 0.70 11.97 9.17
CA ILE A 212 0.59 10.77 10.00
C ILE A 212 0.77 9.50 9.16
N HIS A 213 1.20 8.41 9.78
CA HIS A 213 1.57 7.18 9.05
C HIS A 213 1.00 5.93 9.71
N ILE A 214 0.55 4.98 8.88
CA ILE A 214 0.01 3.67 9.28
C ILE A 214 1.09 2.64 9.68
N GLY A 215 2.26 3.09 10.12
CA GLY A 215 3.34 2.22 10.58
C GLY A 215 4.73 2.61 10.07
N ALA A 216 5.75 2.05 10.71
CA ALA A 216 7.15 2.40 10.46
C ALA A 216 7.62 2.03 9.05
N PHE A 217 7.15 0.90 8.50
CA PHE A 217 7.50 0.51 7.13
C PHE A 217 6.91 1.48 6.10
N HIS A 218 5.66 1.91 6.29
CA HIS A 218 5.04 2.89 5.40
C HIS A 218 5.75 4.25 5.48
N LEU A 219 6.10 4.72 6.68
CA LEU A 219 6.91 5.93 6.85
C LEU A 219 8.25 5.80 6.12
N LEU A 220 8.99 4.70 6.33
CA LEU A 220 10.29 4.48 5.71
C LEU A 220 10.21 4.58 4.18
N MET A 221 9.22 3.93 3.57
CA MET A 221 9.02 3.96 2.13
C MET A 221 8.66 5.36 1.61
N ASN A 222 7.82 6.12 2.34
CA ASN A 222 7.50 7.49 2.00
C ASN A 222 8.73 8.41 2.12
N MET A 223 9.52 8.30 3.18
CA MET A 223 10.70 9.13 3.37
C MET A 223 11.79 8.80 2.33
N TYR A 224 11.95 7.53 1.97
CA TYR A 224 12.82 7.12 0.87
C TYR A 224 12.39 7.75 -0.46
N ALA A 225 11.11 7.62 -0.83
CA ALA A 225 10.55 8.20 -2.04
C ALA A 225 10.69 9.74 -2.05
N PHE A 226 10.39 10.38 -0.91
CA PHE A 226 10.44 11.82 -0.76
C PHE A 226 11.86 12.36 -0.85
N MET A 227 12.83 11.72 -0.20
CA MET A 227 14.24 12.07 -0.28
C MET A 227 14.74 11.92 -1.73
N TYR A 228 14.41 10.82 -2.40
CA TYR A 228 14.82 10.58 -3.78
C TYR A 228 14.37 11.70 -4.71
N ILE A 229 13.09 12.09 -4.65
CA ILE A 229 12.58 13.17 -5.49
C ILE A 229 13.06 14.56 -5.04
N GLY A 230 13.16 14.78 -3.73
CA GLY A 230 13.54 16.06 -3.13
C GLY A 230 14.95 16.51 -3.52
N LEU A 231 15.91 15.57 -3.62
CA LEU A 231 17.28 15.85 -4.06
C LEU A 231 17.36 16.52 -5.43
N TRP A 232 16.44 16.18 -6.33
CA TRP A 232 16.41 16.76 -7.68
C TRP A 232 15.44 17.93 -7.78
N LEU A 233 14.28 17.79 -7.15
CA LEU A 233 13.17 18.70 -7.37
C LEU A 233 13.37 20.01 -6.63
N GLU A 234 13.89 20.01 -5.39
CA GLU A 234 14.05 21.25 -4.64
C GLU A 234 15.03 22.21 -5.34
N ASP A 235 16.15 21.70 -5.86
CA ASP A 235 17.09 22.51 -6.65
C ASP A 235 16.45 23.05 -7.94
N LEU A 236 15.50 22.30 -8.53
CA LEU A 236 14.84 22.66 -9.78
C LEU A 236 13.74 23.72 -9.61
N ILE A 237 12.92 23.63 -8.56
CA ILE A 237 11.76 24.52 -8.35
C ILE A 237 12.01 25.57 -7.27
N GLY A 238 13.00 25.35 -6.41
CA GLY A 238 13.36 26.19 -5.27
C GLY A 238 12.54 25.88 -4.00
N THR A 239 13.15 26.12 -2.84
CA THR A 239 12.59 25.86 -1.49
C THR A 239 11.15 26.32 -1.29
N ARG A 240 10.80 27.56 -1.68
CA ARG A 240 9.42 28.07 -1.50
C ARG A 240 8.40 27.20 -2.26
N ARG A 241 8.69 26.93 -3.53
CA ARG A 241 7.78 26.13 -4.38
C ARG A 241 7.72 24.70 -3.89
N MET A 242 8.80 24.16 -3.33
CA MET A 242 8.82 22.83 -2.73
C MET A 242 7.84 22.71 -1.53
N PHE A 243 7.87 23.65 -0.59
CA PHE A 243 6.91 23.69 0.52
C PHE A 243 5.46 23.80 0.03
N ILE A 244 5.20 24.78 -0.86
CA ILE A 244 3.85 25.02 -1.38
C ILE A 244 3.35 23.79 -2.15
N SER A 245 4.21 23.18 -2.96
CA SER A 245 3.86 21.99 -3.74
C SER A 245 3.47 20.84 -2.85
N TYR A 246 4.29 20.50 -1.84
CA TYR A 246 3.99 19.40 -0.92
C TYR A 246 2.61 19.59 -0.24
N LEU A 247 2.36 20.79 0.28
CA LEU A 247 1.10 21.09 0.97
C LEU A 247 -0.09 21.11 0.01
N LEU A 248 0.06 21.78 -1.14
CA LEU A 248 -1.03 21.99 -2.09
C LEU A 248 -1.43 20.69 -2.80
N THR A 249 -0.46 19.89 -3.24
CA THR A 249 -0.78 18.59 -3.85
C THR A 249 -1.28 17.59 -2.81
N GLY A 250 -0.85 17.70 -1.55
CA GLY A 250 -1.39 16.93 -0.43
C GLY A 250 -2.88 17.20 -0.19
N VAL A 251 -3.29 18.47 -0.10
CA VAL A 251 -4.72 18.79 0.09
C VAL A 251 -5.56 18.47 -1.16
N CYS A 252 -5.02 18.66 -2.37
CA CYS A 252 -5.69 18.21 -3.60
C CYS A 252 -5.86 16.69 -3.65
N SER A 253 -4.85 15.95 -3.19
CA SER A 253 -4.86 14.50 -3.07
C SER A 253 -5.96 14.02 -2.10
N ALA A 254 -6.03 14.63 -0.91
CA ALA A 254 -7.08 14.35 0.07
C ALA A 254 -8.48 14.65 -0.48
N ALA A 255 -8.69 15.81 -1.11
CA ALA A 255 -9.99 16.14 -1.73
C ALA A 255 -10.40 15.15 -2.83
N PHE A 256 -9.44 14.68 -3.64
CA PHE A 256 -9.72 13.69 -4.68
C PHE A 256 -10.03 12.31 -4.09
N SER A 257 -9.34 11.91 -3.02
CA SER A 257 -9.68 10.70 -2.27
C SER A 257 -11.09 10.78 -1.69
N LEU A 258 -11.43 11.88 -1.00
CA LEU A 258 -12.77 12.11 -0.46
C LEU A 258 -13.86 12.10 -1.53
N TYR A 259 -13.57 12.60 -2.73
CA TYR A 259 -14.51 12.53 -3.84
C TYR A 259 -14.77 11.09 -4.33
N MET A 260 -13.72 10.25 -4.38
CA MET A 260 -13.81 8.89 -4.92
C MET A 260 -14.28 7.87 -3.86
N HIS A 261 -13.74 7.96 -2.64
CA HIS A 261 -13.84 6.97 -1.58
C HIS A 261 -13.87 7.62 -0.19
N ALA A 262 -14.83 8.52 0.06
CA ALA A 262 -14.97 9.23 1.34
C ALA A 262 -14.98 8.33 2.60
N GLU A 263 -15.38 7.05 2.50
CA GLU A 263 -15.42 6.12 3.63
C GLU A 263 -14.11 5.37 3.87
N THR A 264 -13.11 5.54 2.99
CA THR A 264 -11.78 4.96 3.19
C THR A 264 -10.96 5.86 4.10
N ILE A 265 -10.27 5.25 5.07
CA ILE A 265 -9.37 5.98 5.97
C ILE A 265 -8.03 6.15 5.27
N SER A 266 -7.61 7.41 5.10
CA SER A 266 -6.38 7.77 4.40
C SER A 266 -5.40 8.46 5.34
N ALA A 267 -4.16 7.97 5.34
CA ALA A 267 -3.07 8.48 6.18
C ALA A 267 -1.71 8.20 5.52
N GLY A 268 -0.93 9.25 5.27
CA GLY A 268 0.43 9.17 4.75
C GLY A 268 0.80 10.35 3.86
N ALA A 269 2.10 10.65 3.82
CA ALA A 269 2.68 11.66 2.93
C ALA A 269 2.59 11.33 1.43
N SER A 270 2.21 10.10 1.08
CA SER A 270 2.29 9.58 -0.29
C SER A 270 1.51 10.43 -1.31
N GLY A 271 0.35 10.99 -0.93
CA GLY A 271 -0.42 11.87 -1.82
C GLY A 271 0.36 13.12 -2.26
N ALA A 272 0.95 13.81 -1.27
CA ALA A 272 1.84 14.95 -1.50
C ALA A 272 3.07 14.55 -2.34
N ILE A 273 3.71 13.42 -2.00
CA ILE A 273 4.89 12.89 -2.71
C ILE A 273 4.57 12.59 -4.18
N PHE A 274 3.44 11.93 -4.46
CA PHE A 274 3.00 11.68 -5.83
C PHE A 274 2.78 12.99 -6.60
N GLY A 275 2.32 14.05 -5.94
CA GLY A 275 2.28 15.39 -6.54
C GLY A 275 3.65 15.94 -6.89
N LEU A 276 4.66 15.75 -6.04
CA LEU A 276 6.04 16.14 -6.37
C LEU A 276 6.57 15.35 -7.58
N TYR A 277 6.28 14.06 -7.67
CA TYR A 277 6.58 13.26 -8.87
C TYR A 277 5.82 13.75 -10.10
N GLY A 278 4.58 14.23 -9.95
CA GLY A 278 3.80 14.86 -11.02
C GLY A 278 4.45 16.13 -11.54
N ILE A 279 4.94 16.99 -10.64
CA ILE A 279 5.70 18.19 -11.00
C ILE A 279 6.95 17.78 -11.77
N PHE A 280 7.72 16.85 -11.23
CA PHE A 280 8.96 16.41 -11.88
C PHE A 280 8.72 15.79 -13.25
N LEU A 281 7.63 15.02 -13.42
CA LEU A 281 7.19 14.51 -14.71
C LEU A 281 6.90 15.64 -15.70
N ALA A 282 6.20 16.70 -15.28
CA ALA A 282 5.97 17.88 -16.14
C ALA A 282 7.28 18.55 -16.56
N PHE A 283 8.26 18.67 -15.66
CA PHE A 283 9.59 19.19 -16.00
C PHE A 283 10.31 18.28 -16.99
N LEU A 284 10.30 16.97 -16.79
CA LEU A 284 10.90 16.04 -17.74
C LEU A 284 10.25 16.12 -19.12
N LEU A 285 8.94 16.36 -19.20
CA LEU A 285 8.26 16.47 -20.48
C LEU A 285 8.48 17.81 -21.19
N PHE A 286 8.41 18.92 -20.44
CA PHE A 286 8.27 20.27 -21.00
C PHE A 286 9.43 21.23 -20.70
N HIS A 287 10.33 20.89 -19.78
CA HIS A 287 11.55 21.65 -19.49
C HIS A 287 12.74 21.14 -20.30
N HIS A 288 13.74 21.99 -20.53
CA HIS A 288 14.92 21.63 -21.31
C HIS A 288 15.91 20.82 -20.46
N ILE A 289 15.76 19.49 -20.47
CA ILE A 289 16.68 18.55 -19.80
C ILE A 289 17.41 17.74 -20.89
N PRO A 290 18.75 17.54 -20.78
CA PRO A 290 19.53 16.74 -21.73
C PRO A 290 18.89 15.37 -21.99
N ARG A 291 18.80 14.96 -23.27
CA ARG A 291 18.04 13.77 -23.69
C ARG A 291 18.44 12.49 -22.96
N ALA A 292 19.73 12.30 -22.68
CA ALA A 292 20.26 11.12 -22.00
C ALA A 292 19.76 11.05 -20.54
N GLN A 293 19.91 12.14 -19.79
CA GLN A 293 19.44 12.24 -18.39
C GLN A 293 17.91 12.14 -18.31
N ARG A 294 17.19 12.82 -19.22
CA ARG A 294 15.72 12.77 -19.29
C ARG A 294 15.19 11.35 -19.46
N LYS A 295 15.82 10.53 -20.32
CA LYS A 295 15.37 9.15 -20.56
C LYS A 295 15.52 8.28 -19.32
N ALA A 296 16.67 8.35 -18.64
CA ALA A 296 16.91 7.59 -17.41
C ALA A 296 15.93 7.97 -16.29
N LEU A 297 15.74 9.28 -16.06
CA LEU A 297 14.83 9.79 -15.04
C LEU A 297 13.36 9.44 -15.32
N LEU A 298 12.92 9.54 -16.59
CA LEU A 298 11.56 9.13 -16.97
C LEU A 298 11.30 7.64 -16.72
N ILE A 299 12.24 6.77 -17.07
CA ILE A 299 12.11 5.33 -16.82
C ILE A 299 12.02 5.06 -15.32
N SER A 300 12.90 5.67 -14.52
CA SER A 300 12.90 5.51 -13.06
C SER A 300 11.56 5.93 -12.43
N ILE A 301 11.02 7.08 -12.82
CA ILE A 301 9.74 7.58 -12.30
C ILE A 301 8.58 6.69 -12.75
N LEU A 302 8.54 6.27 -14.01
CA LEU A 302 7.46 5.41 -14.50
C LEU A 302 7.46 4.06 -13.81
N LEU A 303 8.64 3.47 -13.56
CA LEU A 303 8.77 2.25 -12.78
C LEU A 303 8.33 2.47 -11.33
N PHE A 304 8.75 3.56 -10.70
CA PHE A 304 8.37 3.89 -9.32
C PHE A 304 6.86 4.11 -9.18
N VAL A 305 6.28 5.00 -9.99
CA VAL A 305 4.84 5.31 -9.98
C VAL A 305 4.03 4.06 -10.34
N GLY A 306 4.42 3.34 -11.38
CA GLY A 306 3.73 2.12 -11.81
C GLY A 306 3.78 1.03 -10.74
N TYR A 307 4.95 0.81 -10.13
CA TYR A 307 5.08 -0.15 -9.04
C TYR A 307 4.21 0.21 -7.83
N ASN A 308 4.25 1.47 -7.39
CA ASN A 308 3.47 1.90 -6.22
C ASN A 308 1.96 1.84 -6.45
N LEU A 309 1.47 2.19 -7.64
CA LEU A 309 0.04 2.08 -7.96
C LEU A 309 -0.41 0.61 -8.04
N VAL A 310 0.42 -0.28 -8.61
CA VAL A 310 0.13 -1.72 -8.68
C VAL A 310 0.17 -2.37 -7.30
N TYR A 311 1.16 -2.02 -6.48
CA TYR A 311 1.25 -2.49 -5.11
C TYR A 311 0.09 -1.95 -4.27
N GLY A 312 -0.33 -0.71 -4.51
CA GLY A 312 -1.44 -0.08 -3.80
C GLY A 312 -2.79 -0.79 -3.96
N MET A 313 -3.00 -1.47 -5.09
CA MET A 313 -4.18 -2.31 -5.30
C MET A 313 -4.27 -3.52 -4.36
N LYS A 314 -3.17 -3.93 -3.70
CA LYS A 314 -3.11 -5.14 -2.87
C LYS A 314 -3.01 -4.89 -1.37
N ALA A 315 -2.69 -3.66 -0.93
CA ALA A 315 -2.21 -3.39 0.43
C ALA A 315 -3.05 -2.38 1.22
N GLY A 316 -4.33 -2.14 0.85
CA GLY A 316 -5.17 -1.16 1.54
C GLY A 316 -4.66 0.29 1.41
N ILE A 317 -3.94 0.59 0.32
CA ILE A 317 -3.37 1.90 0.03
C ILE A 317 -4.35 2.70 -0.82
N ASP A 318 -4.49 3.98 -0.51
CA ASP A 318 -5.39 4.90 -1.20
C ASP A 318 -4.83 5.34 -2.57
N ASN A 319 -5.13 4.56 -3.60
CA ASN A 319 -4.76 4.88 -4.98
C ASN A 319 -5.46 6.14 -5.51
N ALA A 320 -6.64 6.50 -5.00
CA ALA A 320 -7.31 7.74 -5.40
C ALA A 320 -6.48 8.94 -4.95
N ALA A 321 -6.01 8.95 -3.69
CA ALA A 321 -5.08 9.96 -3.20
C ALA A 321 -3.83 10.07 -4.10
N HIS A 322 -3.21 8.94 -4.47
CA HIS A 322 -2.01 8.95 -5.33
C HIS A 322 -2.27 9.56 -6.70
N ILE A 323 -3.39 9.22 -7.33
CA ILE A 323 -3.79 9.76 -8.64
C ILE A 323 -4.09 11.26 -8.53
N GLY A 324 -4.84 11.68 -7.51
CA GLY A 324 -5.16 13.09 -7.27
C GLY A 324 -3.91 13.94 -7.01
N GLY A 325 -2.97 13.40 -6.24
CA GLY A 325 -1.65 13.99 -6.03
C GLY A 325 -0.90 14.15 -7.35
N LEU A 326 -0.73 13.06 -8.10
CA LEU A 326 0.00 13.07 -9.37
C LEU A 326 -0.56 14.06 -10.40
N LEU A 327 -1.90 14.12 -10.54
CA LEU A 327 -2.58 15.03 -11.46
C LEU A 327 -2.42 16.50 -11.05
N SER A 328 -2.68 16.82 -9.78
CA SER A 328 -2.53 18.19 -9.28
C SER A 328 -1.07 18.67 -9.38
N GLY A 329 -0.12 17.80 -9.05
CA GLY A 329 1.30 18.05 -9.22
C GLY A 329 1.72 18.26 -10.66
N PHE A 330 1.22 17.44 -11.59
CA PHE A 330 1.51 17.60 -13.02
C PHE A 330 1.03 18.95 -13.56
N LEU A 331 -0.19 19.37 -13.19
CA LEU A 331 -0.72 20.68 -13.54
C LEU A 331 0.12 21.82 -12.94
N LEU A 332 0.50 21.71 -11.66
CA LEU A 332 1.35 22.70 -10.99
C LEU A 332 2.75 22.77 -11.62
N GLY A 333 3.30 21.63 -12.05
CA GLY A 333 4.57 21.56 -12.77
C GLY A 333 4.51 22.25 -14.13
N ILE A 334 3.42 22.09 -14.88
CA ILE A 334 3.21 22.85 -16.14
C ILE A 334 3.22 24.35 -15.87
N ILE A 335 2.53 24.81 -14.83
CA ILE A 335 2.52 26.23 -14.42
C ILE A 335 3.94 26.71 -14.13
N TYR A 336 4.74 25.93 -13.39
CA TYR A 336 6.12 26.29 -13.08
C TYR A 336 7.01 26.32 -14.33
N VAL A 337 6.88 25.34 -15.23
CA VAL A 337 7.60 25.36 -16.51
C VAL A 337 7.23 26.58 -17.36
N ILE A 338 5.94 26.95 -17.42
CA ILE A 338 5.49 28.16 -18.10
C ILE A 338 6.09 29.41 -17.44
N SER A 339 6.10 29.46 -16.10
CA SER A 339 6.66 30.59 -15.37
C SER A 339 8.14 30.80 -15.70
N TYR A 340 8.90 29.73 -15.91
CA TYR A 340 10.32 29.79 -16.28
C TYR A 340 10.59 30.32 -17.70
N ARG A 341 9.56 30.47 -18.54
CA ARG A 341 9.71 31.10 -19.87
C ARG A 341 9.86 32.61 -19.81
N PHE A 342 9.57 33.23 -18.67
CA PHE A 342 9.67 34.68 -18.50
C PHE A 342 11.07 35.08 -18.02
N GLU A 343 11.69 36.06 -18.68
CA GLU A 343 13.06 36.50 -18.35
C GLU A 343 13.17 37.15 -16.96
N LYS A 344 12.15 37.92 -16.55
CA LYS A 344 12.16 38.64 -15.27
C LYS A 344 11.73 37.73 -14.12
N LYS A 345 12.57 37.60 -13.09
CA LYS A 345 12.29 36.80 -11.88
C LYS A 345 10.96 37.15 -11.20
N ASP A 346 10.59 38.43 -11.18
CA ASP A 346 9.31 38.87 -10.59
C ASP A 346 8.11 38.35 -11.38
N ALA A 347 8.20 38.31 -12.71
CA ALA A 347 7.14 37.73 -13.55
C ALA A 347 7.02 36.21 -13.33
N GLN A 348 8.15 35.49 -13.23
CA GLN A 348 8.15 34.06 -12.91
C GLN A 348 7.45 33.81 -11.57
N ARG A 349 7.80 34.60 -10.53
CA ARG A 349 7.22 34.49 -9.20
C ARG A 349 5.73 34.77 -9.21
N THR A 350 5.29 35.84 -9.86
CA THR A 350 3.87 36.21 -9.95
C THR A 350 3.05 35.13 -10.63
N ILE A 351 3.52 34.58 -11.75
CA ILE A 351 2.80 33.51 -12.48
C ILE A 351 2.70 32.25 -11.63
N SER A 352 3.78 31.87 -10.93
CA SER A 352 3.73 30.75 -10.00
C SER A 352 2.69 30.97 -8.89
N ILE A 353 2.68 32.15 -8.26
CA ILE A 353 1.74 32.47 -7.18
C ILE A 353 0.30 32.45 -7.69
N VAL A 354 0.03 33.09 -8.83
CA VAL A 354 -1.31 33.09 -9.44
C VAL A 354 -1.77 31.68 -9.76
N GLY A 355 -0.89 30.84 -10.31
CA GLY A 355 -1.20 29.45 -10.60
C GLY A 355 -1.41 28.60 -9.34
N GLU A 356 -0.58 28.77 -8.31
CA GLU A 356 -0.76 28.13 -7.00
C GLU A 356 -2.10 28.51 -6.36
N LEU A 357 -2.45 29.80 -6.38
CA LEU A 357 -3.74 30.29 -5.90
C LEU A 357 -4.91 29.77 -6.74
N GLY A 358 -4.71 29.61 -8.05
CA GLY A 358 -5.70 29.01 -8.94
C GLY A 358 -5.99 27.54 -8.59
N ILE A 359 -4.96 26.73 -8.40
CA ILE A 359 -5.09 25.33 -7.97
C ILE A 359 -5.71 25.25 -6.57
N PHE A 360 -5.28 26.12 -5.64
CA PHE A 360 -5.88 26.21 -4.31
C PHE A 360 -7.35 26.60 -4.36
N GLY A 361 -7.73 27.52 -5.25
CA GLY A 361 -9.13 27.91 -5.48
C GLY A 361 -9.98 26.76 -6.01
N ILE A 362 -9.42 25.95 -6.93
CA ILE A 362 -10.09 24.72 -7.41
C ILE A 362 -10.28 23.72 -6.27
N PHE A 363 -9.22 23.44 -5.51
CA PHE A 363 -9.31 22.59 -4.31
C PHE A 363 -10.40 23.09 -3.36
N LEU A 364 -10.38 24.38 -3.00
CA LEU A 364 -11.31 24.95 -2.04
C LEU A 364 -12.76 24.86 -2.55
N PHE A 365 -12.99 25.16 -3.82
CA PHE A 365 -14.31 25.03 -4.44
C PHE A 365 -14.80 23.58 -4.42
N SER A 366 -13.97 22.62 -4.83
CA SER A 366 -14.31 21.20 -4.80
C SER A 366 -14.57 20.69 -3.39
N PHE A 367 -13.72 21.05 -2.43
CA PHE A 367 -13.85 20.65 -1.03
C PHE A 367 -15.11 21.21 -0.37
N LEU A 368 -15.44 22.49 -0.62
CA LEU A 368 -16.69 23.09 -0.15
C LEU A 368 -17.90 22.42 -0.79
N GLY A 369 -17.81 22.05 -2.08
CA GLY A 369 -18.84 21.27 -2.76
C GLY A 369 -19.08 19.90 -2.12
N LEU A 370 -18.02 19.22 -1.67
CA LEU A 370 -18.12 17.98 -0.90
C LEU A 370 -18.80 18.20 0.45
N CYS A 371 -18.42 19.26 1.17
CA CYS A 371 -19.03 19.60 2.47
C CYS A 371 -20.53 19.92 2.36
N GLN A 372 -20.98 20.49 1.23
CA GLN A 372 -22.39 20.81 1.01
C GLN A 372 -23.24 19.59 0.64
N ASN A 373 -22.64 18.57 0.02
CA ASN A 373 -23.34 17.39 -0.51
C ASN A 373 -23.05 16.11 0.31
N ILE A 374 -22.94 16.24 1.63
CA ILE A 374 -22.68 15.10 2.51
C ILE A 374 -23.93 14.19 2.67
N PRO A 375 -23.77 12.86 2.64
CA PRO A 375 -24.82 11.92 3.03
C PRO A 375 -25.35 12.20 4.44
N SER A 376 -26.63 11.96 4.69
CA SER A 376 -27.23 12.14 6.02
C SER A 376 -26.56 11.27 7.09
N THR A 377 -26.16 10.05 6.70
CA THR A 377 -25.45 9.09 7.54
C THR A 377 -24.13 9.63 8.09
N TYR A 378 -23.46 10.56 7.39
CA TYR A 378 -22.19 11.12 7.88
C TYR A 378 -22.41 11.98 9.13
N ARG A 379 -23.57 12.64 9.24
CA ARG A 379 -23.92 13.41 10.44
C ARG A 379 -24.25 12.48 11.62
N GLU A 380 -24.76 11.29 11.35
CA GLU A 380 -25.02 10.27 12.38
C GLU A 380 -23.69 9.72 12.91
N ILE A 381 -22.79 9.29 12.02
CA ILE A 381 -21.43 8.84 12.38
C ILE A 381 -20.68 9.93 13.16
N ARG A 382 -20.82 11.20 12.75
CA ARG A 382 -20.21 12.32 13.48
C ARG A 382 -20.75 12.45 14.90
N LYS A 383 -22.06 12.28 15.11
CA LYS A 383 -22.67 12.31 16.45
C LYS A 383 -22.19 11.15 17.31
N GLU A 384 -22.08 9.95 16.73
CA GLU A 384 -21.55 8.76 17.44
C GLU A 384 -20.06 8.90 17.79
N TRP A 385 -19.28 9.58 16.92
CA TRP A 385 -17.91 9.94 17.21
C TRP A 385 -17.82 10.92 18.38
N GLU A 386 -18.65 11.97 18.38
CA GLU A 386 -18.70 12.98 19.45
C GLU A 386 -19.21 12.41 20.78
N SER A 387 -20.12 11.44 20.75
CA SER A 387 -20.64 10.80 21.96
C SER A 387 -19.65 9.82 22.59
N GLY A 388 -18.55 9.49 21.90
CA GLY A 388 -17.58 8.48 22.34
C GLY A 388 -18.02 7.04 22.06
N ILE A 389 -19.20 6.83 21.45
CA ILE A 389 -19.72 5.50 21.10
C ILE A 389 -18.78 4.80 20.11
N VAL A 390 -18.29 5.50 19.08
CA VAL A 390 -17.36 4.91 18.11
C VAL A 390 -16.03 4.51 18.75
N GLU A 391 -15.55 5.32 19.70
CA GLU A 391 -14.34 5.02 20.45
C GLU A 391 -14.53 3.78 21.33
N ALA A 392 -15.62 3.74 22.08
CA ALA A 392 -15.95 2.61 22.93
C ALA A 392 -16.19 1.33 22.10
N TYR A 393 -16.80 1.43 20.92
CA TYR A 393 -16.93 0.31 19.97
C TYR A 393 -15.56 -0.19 19.50
N LEU A 394 -14.69 0.70 19.02
CA LEU A 394 -13.37 0.32 18.49
C LEU A 394 -12.39 -0.16 19.58
N ASN A 395 -12.58 0.25 20.84
CA ASN A 395 -11.85 -0.26 21.99
C ASN A 395 -12.42 -1.57 22.55
N GLY A 396 -13.59 -2.02 22.06
CA GLY A 396 -14.32 -3.17 22.62
C GLY A 396 -14.90 -2.91 24.01
N GLU A 397 -15.12 -1.64 24.38
CA GLU A 397 -15.77 -1.20 25.62
C GLU A 397 -17.30 -1.19 25.50
N LEU A 398 -17.82 -1.08 24.28
CA LEU A 398 -19.19 -1.47 23.98
C LEU A 398 -19.19 -2.97 23.75
N GLU A 399 -19.57 -3.71 24.78
CA GLU A 399 -20.11 -5.06 24.59
C GLU A 399 -21.26 -4.94 23.56
N GLU A 400 -21.33 -5.81 22.56
CA GLU A 400 -22.63 -6.09 21.92
C GLU A 400 -23.62 -6.26 23.07
N GLU A 401 -24.76 -5.56 23.03
CA GLU A 401 -25.79 -5.60 24.08
C GLU A 401 -26.15 -7.06 24.41
N ASN A 402 -25.38 -7.63 25.32
CA ASN A 402 -25.66 -8.83 26.08
C ASN A 402 -26.42 -8.31 27.29
N ASP A 403 -27.72 -8.58 27.28
CA ASP A 403 -28.61 -8.16 28.33
C ASP A 403 -28.29 -8.96 29.62
N ASN A 404 -27.46 -8.32 30.48
CA ASN A 404 -27.37 -8.41 31.93
C ASN A 404 -26.68 -9.59 32.67
N GLN A 405 -25.61 -9.19 33.41
CA GLN A 405 -25.24 -9.46 34.83
C GLN A 405 -24.02 -10.36 35.17
N PRO A 406 -23.32 -10.12 36.32
CA PRO A 406 -22.19 -9.21 36.47
C PRO A 406 -20.81 -9.92 36.67
N ALA A 407 -19.76 -9.13 36.46
CA ALA A 407 -18.34 -9.48 36.43
C ALA A 407 -17.79 -10.40 37.53
N THR A 408 -16.97 -11.36 37.11
CA THR A 408 -15.76 -11.76 37.85
C THR A 408 -14.55 -11.76 36.92
N ASN A 409 -13.60 -10.86 37.23
CA ASN A 409 -12.33 -10.66 36.55
C ASN A 409 -11.51 -11.94 36.41
N THR A 410 -11.05 -12.27 35.19
CA THR A 410 -9.73 -12.90 34.98
C THR A 410 -9.25 -12.62 33.54
N PRO A 411 -7.99 -12.22 33.30
CA PRO A 411 -7.51 -11.94 31.95
C PRO A 411 -7.00 -13.21 31.25
N SER A 412 -7.46 -13.50 30.02
CA SER A 412 -6.83 -14.51 29.15
C SER A 412 -6.69 -14.01 27.71
N LYS A 413 -5.48 -13.61 27.30
CA LYS A 413 -4.61 -14.28 26.30
C LYS A 413 -5.30 -15.24 25.31
N SER A 414 -5.05 -14.96 24.02
CA SER A 414 -4.94 -15.90 22.89
C SER A 414 -6.21 -16.58 22.35
N SER A 415 -6.73 -16.00 21.27
CA SER A 415 -7.13 -16.68 20.02
C SER A 415 -7.78 -18.08 20.09
N THR A 416 -9.11 -18.08 20.10
CA THR A 416 -9.96 -18.89 19.20
C THR A 416 -11.31 -18.20 19.15
N LEU A 417 -11.80 -17.85 17.96
CA LEU A 417 -13.16 -17.33 17.79
C LEU A 417 -14.11 -18.50 18.10
N GLN A 418 -14.47 -18.71 19.36
CA GLN A 418 -15.51 -19.67 19.70
C GLN A 418 -16.84 -19.04 19.33
N MET A 419 -17.53 -19.61 18.34
CA MET A 419 -18.94 -19.30 18.14
C MET A 419 -19.68 -19.56 19.46
N PRO A 420 -20.59 -18.67 19.88
CA PRO A 420 -21.38 -18.91 21.08
C PRO A 420 -22.12 -20.27 20.94
N PRO A 421 -22.22 -21.05 22.03
CA PRO A 421 -22.88 -22.35 21.97
C PRO A 421 -24.37 -22.20 21.71
N TYR A 422 -24.96 -23.18 21.03
CA TYR A 422 -26.42 -23.28 20.93
C TYR A 422 -27.08 -23.33 22.31
N THR A 423 -28.15 -22.55 22.48
CA THR A 423 -28.97 -22.56 23.69
C THR A 423 -30.36 -23.10 23.37
N PRO A 424 -30.76 -24.27 23.89
CA PRO A 424 -32.09 -24.83 23.65
C PRO A 424 -33.23 -23.91 24.10
N VAL A 425 -34.35 -23.94 23.37
CA VAL A 425 -35.57 -23.20 23.75
C VAL A 425 -36.08 -23.69 25.11
N GLY A 426 -36.05 -22.80 26.11
CA GLY A 426 -36.45 -23.07 27.48
C GLY A 426 -37.91 -22.73 27.75
N ASN A 427 -38.42 -23.15 28.91
CA ASN A 427 -39.80 -22.87 29.33
C ASN A 427 -40.12 -21.37 29.52
N ASN A 428 -39.09 -20.53 29.66
CA ASN A 428 -39.23 -19.08 29.81
C ASN A 428 -39.21 -18.35 28.46
N ASP A 429 -38.86 -19.04 27.37
CA ASP A 429 -38.85 -18.45 26.05
C ASP A 429 -40.28 -18.29 25.53
N THR A 430 -40.53 -17.13 24.93
CA THR A 430 -41.82 -16.82 24.30
C THR A 430 -41.65 -16.78 22.79
N TRP A 431 -42.73 -17.03 22.05
CA TRP A 431 -42.71 -16.99 20.59
C TRP A 431 -43.07 -15.60 20.09
N LEU A 432 -42.12 -14.95 19.44
CA LEU A 432 -42.28 -13.67 18.77
C LEU A 432 -42.85 -13.87 17.38
N SER A 433 -43.73 -12.96 16.94
CA SER A 433 -44.25 -12.94 15.57
C SER A 433 -43.42 -12.02 14.69
N PHE A 434 -43.01 -12.51 13.52
CA PHE A 434 -42.41 -11.74 12.45
C PHE A 434 -43.39 -11.60 11.28
N TYR A 435 -43.47 -10.41 10.69
CA TYR A 435 -44.25 -10.13 9.50
C TYR A 435 -43.47 -9.18 8.58
N ASP A 436 -43.36 -9.55 7.31
CA ASP A 436 -42.85 -8.69 6.24
C ASP A 436 -43.98 -8.30 5.28
N ALA A 437 -44.28 -7.00 5.26
CA ALA A 437 -45.39 -6.46 4.48
C ALA A 437 -45.14 -6.50 2.97
N THR A 438 -43.87 -6.46 2.53
CA THR A 438 -43.50 -6.45 1.11
C THR A 438 -43.76 -7.81 0.46
N THR A 439 -43.45 -8.88 1.18
CA THR A 439 -43.55 -10.26 0.68
C THR A 439 -44.78 -11.00 1.19
N ASN A 440 -45.56 -10.41 2.10
CA ASN A 440 -46.67 -11.08 2.82
C ASN A 440 -46.22 -12.36 3.56
N PHE A 441 -44.95 -12.39 3.96
CA PHE A 441 -44.37 -13.48 4.73
C PHE A 441 -44.58 -13.23 6.22
N SER A 442 -44.95 -14.27 6.96
CA SER A 442 -44.89 -14.27 8.42
C SER A 442 -44.42 -15.60 8.97
N CYS A 443 -43.85 -15.57 10.16
CA CYS A 443 -43.54 -16.74 10.96
C CYS A 443 -43.50 -16.37 12.44
N GLN A 444 -43.39 -17.37 13.30
CA GLN A 444 -43.08 -17.22 14.71
C GLN A 444 -41.69 -17.79 14.99
N TYR A 445 -40.98 -17.20 15.94
CA TYR A 445 -39.68 -17.69 16.40
C TYR A 445 -39.50 -17.41 17.90
N PRO A 446 -38.78 -18.27 18.63
CA PRO A 446 -38.61 -18.12 20.07
C PRO A 446 -37.64 -16.97 20.42
N THR A 447 -37.78 -16.39 21.61
CA THR A 447 -37.02 -15.23 22.07
C THR A 447 -35.50 -15.42 22.13
N ASN A 448 -35.03 -16.66 22.32
CA ASN A 448 -33.61 -17.02 22.33
C ASN A 448 -33.02 -17.23 20.91
N TRP A 449 -33.82 -17.05 19.86
CA TRP A 449 -33.34 -16.96 18.48
C TRP A 449 -33.27 -15.49 18.07
N HIS A 450 -32.06 -14.96 17.95
CA HIS A 450 -31.85 -13.53 17.73
C HIS A 450 -32.03 -13.16 16.27
N LYS A 451 -32.85 -12.14 16.02
CA LYS A 451 -33.01 -11.57 14.69
C LYS A 451 -31.85 -10.63 14.36
N ILE A 452 -31.14 -10.91 13.28
CA ILE A 452 -30.10 -10.02 12.75
C ILE A 452 -30.75 -8.91 11.91
N THR A 453 -30.49 -7.66 12.27
CA THR A 453 -30.95 -6.46 11.54
C THR A 453 -29.79 -5.83 10.77
N GLY A 454 -30.07 -5.26 9.58
CA GLY A 454 -29.04 -4.55 8.80
C GLY A 454 -28.09 -5.45 8.00
N ALA A 455 -28.45 -6.73 7.81
CA ALA A 455 -27.72 -7.62 6.91
C ALA A 455 -27.62 -6.98 5.51
N ARG A 456 -26.43 -7.03 4.90
CA ARG A 456 -26.22 -6.56 3.52
C ARG A 456 -26.47 -7.70 2.55
N GLY A 457 -26.93 -7.38 1.34
CA GLY A 457 -26.95 -8.36 0.26
C GLY A 457 -25.55 -8.91 -0.03
N LEU A 458 -25.48 -10.13 -0.57
CA LEU A 458 -24.23 -10.79 -0.97
C LEU A 458 -23.40 -9.94 -1.94
N THR A 459 -24.06 -9.05 -2.68
CA THR A 459 -23.44 -7.97 -3.45
C THR A 459 -24.09 -6.64 -3.10
N PRO A 460 -23.43 -5.49 -3.35
CA PRO A 460 -24.00 -4.17 -3.08
C PRO A 460 -25.35 -3.89 -3.78
N THR A 461 -25.67 -4.65 -4.82
CA THR A 461 -26.91 -4.54 -5.60
C THR A 461 -27.94 -5.62 -5.26
N ALA A 462 -27.58 -6.61 -4.45
CA ALA A 462 -28.49 -7.68 -4.05
C ALA A 462 -29.39 -7.19 -2.91
N GLU A 463 -30.67 -7.51 -2.99
CA GLU A 463 -31.59 -7.26 -1.88
C GLU A 463 -31.15 -8.09 -0.66
N PRO A 464 -31.11 -7.49 0.54
CA PRO A 464 -30.75 -8.21 1.75
C PRO A 464 -31.85 -9.21 2.13
N PRO A 465 -31.52 -10.24 2.94
CA PRO A 465 -32.54 -11.10 3.50
C PRO A 465 -33.52 -10.30 4.37
N PHE A 466 -34.81 -10.53 4.18
CA PHE A 466 -35.84 -9.86 4.98
C PHE A 466 -35.93 -10.46 6.40
N LEU A 467 -35.42 -11.69 6.59
CA LEU A 467 -35.31 -12.35 7.89
C LEU A 467 -34.01 -13.14 7.98
N MET A 468 -33.26 -12.92 9.06
CA MET A 468 -32.14 -13.75 9.45
C MET A 468 -32.21 -13.97 10.97
N LEU A 469 -32.25 -15.23 11.41
CA LEU A 469 -32.29 -15.64 12.80
C LEU A 469 -31.05 -16.47 13.13
N VAL A 470 -30.47 -16.27 14.31
CA VAL A 470 -29.30 -17.01 14.79
C VAL A 470 -29.46 -17.49 16.24
N ASN A 471 -28.91 -18.66 16.54
CA ASN A 471 -28.74 -19.18 17.90
C ASN A 471 -27.48 -20.05 17.95
N GLY A 472 -26.45 -19.54 18.63
CA GLY A 472 -25.10 -20.07 18.54
C GLY A 472 -24.58 -20.03 17.10
N GLY A 473 -24.04 -21.15 16.60
CA GLY A 473 -23.66 -21.29 15.19
C GLY A 473 -24.82 -21.51 14.22
N ASN A 474 -26.02 -21.80 14.71
CA ASN A 474 -27.17 -22.18 13.88
C ASN A 474 -27.86 -20.95 13.31
N GLN A 475 -28.36 -21.07 12.08
CA GLN A 475 -28.92 -19.94 11.33
C GLN A 475 -30.16 -20.34 10.52
N LEU A 476 -31.12 -19.43 10.41
CA LEU A 476 -32.20 -19.43 9.42
C LEU A 476 -32.19 -18.11 8.64
N THR A 477 -32.19 -18.17 7.32
CA THR A 477 -32.23 -17.00 6.43
C THR A 477 -33.38 -17.13 5.44
N ALA A 478 -34.22 -16.10 5.31
CA ALA A 478 -35.28 -16.05 4.32
C ALA A 478 -35.06 -14.88 3.34
N VAL A 479 -35.14 -15.21 2.05
CA VAL A 479 -35.09 -14.25 0.94
C VAL A 479 -36.26 -14.48 -0.01
N ALA A 480 -36.71 -13.42 -0.67
CA ALA A 480 -37.70 -13.48 -1.74
C ALA A 480 -37.18 -12.70 -2.93
N LEU A 481 -37.11 -13.35 -4.10
CA LEU A 481 -36.66 -12.72 -5.34
C LEU A 481 -37.81 -12.71 -6.33
N THR A 482 -38.12 -11.53 -6.88
CA THR A 482 -39.15 -11.34 -7.90
C THR A 482 -38.48 -11.11 -9.25
N TYR A 483 -38.98 -11.73 -10.31
CA TYR A 483 -38.40 -11.66 -11.65
C TYR A 483 -39.29 -10.89 -12.62
N ASP A 484 -38.68 -10.07 -13.47
CA ASP A 484 -39.38 -9.23 -14.45
C ASP A 484 -40.06 -10.05 -15.56
N THR A 485 -39.49 -11.21 -15.90
CA THR A 485 -39.99 -12.05 -17.00
C THR A 485 -40.27 -13.48 -16.57
N ARG A 486 -41.33 -14.09 -17.14
CA ARG A 486 -41.64 -15.52 -16.92
C ARG A 486 -40.48 -16.42 -17.33
N LYS A 487 -39.75 -16.05 -18.37
CA LYS A 487 -38.59 -16.80 -18.87
C LYS A 487 -37.46 -16.86 -17.84
N GLU A 488 -37.16 -15.74 -17.18
CA GLU A 488 -36.14 -15.70 -16.12
C GLU A 488 -36.59 -16.48 -14.89
N PHE A 489 -37.86 -16.32 -14.50
CA PHE A 489 -38.46 -17.09 -13.41
C PHE A 489 -38.34 -18.61 -13.64
N GLU A 490 -38.74 -19.11 -14.81
CA GLU A 490 -38.63 -20.55 -15.12
C GLU A 490 -37.19 -21.03 -15.16
N ARG A 491 -36.28 -20.22 -15.72
CA ARG A 491 -34.85 -20.56 -15.75
C ARG A 491 -34.29 -20.68 -14.33
N ILE A 492 -34.61 -19.75 -13.43
CA ILE A 492 -34.14 -19.82 -12.04
C ILE A 492 -34.82 -20.97 -11.29
N LYS A 493 -36.11 -21.22 -11.53
CA LYS A 493 -36.83 -22.36 -10.97
C LYS A 493 -36.15 -23.67 -11.34
N GLU A 494 -35.81 -23.87 -12.61
CA GLU A 494 -35.04 -25.04 -13.05
C GLU A 494 -33.64 -25.11 -12.40
N LEU A 495 -32.88 -24.00 -12.43
CA LEU A 495 -31.52 -23.97 -11.89
C LEU A 495 -31.46 -24.25 -10.38
N THR A 496 -32.43 -23.73 -9.62
CA THR A 496 -32.47 -23.87 -8.16
C THR A 496 -32.85 -25.29 -7.74
N LEU A 497 -33.51 -26.05 -8.63
CA LEU A 497 -33.90 -27.44 -8.39
C LEU A 497 -32.85 -28.45 -8.87
N LEU A 498 -31.85 -28.03 -9.65
CA LEU A 498 -30.77 -28.89 -10.12
C LEU A 498 -29.80 -29.22 -8.98
N LEU A 499 -29.64 -30.51 -8.69
CA LEU A 499 -28.67 -30.99 -7.71
C LEU A 499 -27.25 -31.05 -8.33
N PRO A 500 -26.19 -30.75 -7.53
CA PRO A 500 -24.81 -30.92 -7.97
C PRO A 500 -24.53 -32.35 -8.42
N ARG A 501 -23.63 -32.50 -9.40
CA ARG A 501 -23.20 -33.80 -9.92
C ARG A 501 -21.80 -34.14 -9.41
N ASN A 502 -21.57 -35.42 -9.15
CA ASN A 502 -20.25 -35.97 -8.82
C ASN A 502 -19.32 -35.97 -10.04
N THR A 503 -18.06 -36.42 -9.86
CA THR A 503 -17.06 -36.49 -10.94
C THR A 503 -17.46 -37.37 -12.12
N ASN A 504 -18.41 -38.27 -11.93
CA ASN A 504 -18.94 -39.17 -12.96
C ASN A 504 -20.17 -38.57 -13.68
N GLY A 505 -20.59 -37.35 -13.30
CA GLY A 505 -21.76 -36.70 -13.87
C GLY A 505 -23.09 -37.19 -13.32
N GLU A 506 -23.11 -37.99 -12.25
CA GLU A 506 -24.32 -38.46 -11.57
C GLU A 506 -24.71 -37.49 -10.44
N PRO A 507 -26.00 -37.36 -10.05
CA PRO A 507 -26.37 -36.54 -8.88
C PRO A 507 -25.58 -36.95 -7.64
N SER A 508 -25.04 -35.98 -6.91
CA SER A 508 -24.29 -36.22 -5.67
C SER A 508 -25.20 -36.89 -4.64
N GLU A 509 -24.74 -37.99 -4.04
CA GLU A 509 -25.47 -38.74 -3.02
C GLU A 509 -25.65 -37.95 -1.71
N ASP A 510 -24.82 -36.92 -1.51
CA ASP A 510 -24.85 -36.04 -0.34
C ASP A 510 -26.06 -35.10 -0.36
N TYR A 511 -26.67 -34.87 -1.52
CA TYR A 511 -27.83 -33.99 -1.69
C TYR A 511 -29.11 -34.80 -1.76
N LYS A 512 -30.01 -34.59 -0.78
CA LYS A 512 -31.36 -35.16 -0.79
C LYS A 512 -32.36 -34.08 -1.16
N GLN A 513 -33.29 -34.40 -2.05
CA GLN A 513 -34.38 -33.50 -2.43
C GLN A 513 -35.73 -34.19 -2.23
N SER A 514 -36.68 -33.47 -1.63
CA SER A 514 -38.04 -33.96 -1.36
C SER A 514 -39.06 -32.83 -1.46
N ASN A 515 -40.31 -33.16 -1.77
CA ASN A 515 -41.40 -32.21 -1.69
C ASN A 515 -42.03 -32.26 -0.29
N VAL A 516 -42.26 -31.09 0.30
CA VAL A 516 -42.85 -30.92 1.62
C VAL A 516 -43.98 -29.90 1.56
N THR A 517 -44.93 -29.98 2.48
CA THR A 517 -46.04 -29.04 2.56
C THR A 517 -46.01 -28.35 3.92
N ILE A 518 -45.80 -27.04 3.92
CA ILE A 518 -45.76 -26.21 5.14
C ILE A 518 -46.96 -25.27 5.15
N ASN A 519 -47.89 -25.44 6.08
CA ASN A 519 -49.14 -24.65 6.16
C ASN A 519 -49.90 -24.53 4.82
N GLY A 520 -49.94 -25.62 4.05
CA GLY A 520 -50.60 -25.65 2.74
C GLY A 520 -49.77 -25.09 1.57
N LEU A 521 -48.54 -24.64 1.82
CA LEU A 521 -47.59 -24.21 0.80
C LEU A 521 -46.76 -25.40 0.32
N PRO A 522 -46.84 -25.80 -0.97
CA PRO A 522 -45.99 -26.84 -1.52
C PRO A 522 -44.57 -26.30 -1.72
N MET A 523 -43.61 -26.82 -0.96
CA MET A 523 -42.21 -26.43 -1.04
C MET A 523 -41.34 -27.60 -1.51
N THR A 524 -40.23 -27.28 -2.17
CA THR A 524 -39.15 -28.25 -2.39
C THR A 524 -38.08 -28.05 -1.33
N GLN A 525 -37.77 -29.13 -0.61
CA GLN A 525 -36.69 -29.18 0.36
C GLN A 525 -35.46 -29.83 -0.27
N THR A 526 -34.29 -29.23 -0.05
CA THR A 526 -32.99 -29.82 -0.36
C THR A 526 -32.13 -29.82 0.89
N SER A 527 -31.50 -30.93 1.22
CA SER A 527 -30.61 -31.06 2.37
C SER A 527 -29.28 -31.67 1.98
N ASN A 528 -28.18 -31.09 2.46
CA ASN A 528 -26.83 -31.59 2.20
C ASN A 528 -25.88 -31.28 3.38
N PRO A 529 -24.90 -32.15 3.67
CA PRO A 529 -23.79 -31.77 4.54
C PRO A 529 -22.91 -30.73 3.83
N LEU A 530 -22.29 -29.86 4.62
CA LEU A 530 -21.32 -28.85 4.19
C LEU A 530 -20.15 -28.89 5.17
N HIS A 531 -18.95 -29.11 4.65
CA HIS A 531 -17.74 -28.98 5.44
C HIS A 531 -17.21 -27.54 5.34
N ILE A 532 -17.15 -26.83 6.47
CA ILE A 532 -16.65 -25.46 6.53
C ILE A 532 -15.26 -25.48 7.17
N GLY A 533 -14.23 -25.31 6.34
CA GLY A 533 -12.82 -25.35 6.73
C GLY A 533 -11.92 -25.60 5.52
N ALA A 534 -10.63 -25.30 5.63
CA ALA A 534 -9.68 -25.74 4.61
C ALA A 534 -9.60 -27.28 4.61
N PRO A 535 -9.40 -27.94 3.45
CA PRO A 535 -9.37 -29.40 3.37
C PRO A 535 -8.37 -30.08 4.33
N ASP A 536 -7.32 -29.34 4.73
CA ASP A 536 -6.21 -29.80 5.55
C ASP A 536 -6.25 -29.25 6.99
N GLU A 537 -7.32 -28.56 7.39
CA GLU A 537 -7.49 -27.99 8.73
C GLU A 537 -8.73 -28.57 9.45
N PRO A 538 -8.80 -28.52 10.79
CA PRO A 538 -10.01 -28.90 11.52
C PRO A 538 -11.17 -27.97 11.13
N GLY A 539 -12.07 -28.45 10.28
CA GLY A 539 -13.30 -27.76 9.90
C GLY A 539 -14.51 -28.17 10.75
N HIS A 540 -15.65 -27.54 10.48
CA HIS A 540 -16.94 -27.88 11.07
C HIS A 540 -17.88 -28.49 10.02
N ASP A 541 -18.47 -29.63 10.35
CA ASP A 541 -19.52 -30.22 9.54
C ASP A 541 -20.87 -29.59 9.90
N VAL A 542 -21.53 -29.04 8.90
CA VAL A 542 -22.80 -28.31 9.02
C VAL A 542 -23.83 -29.00 8.15
N GLN A 543 -25.05 -29.15 8.67
CA GLN A 543 -26.16 -29.60 7.85
C GLN A 543 -26.87 -28.39 7.24
N GLN A 544 -26.84 -28.26 5.92
CA GLN A 544 -27.64 -27.27 5.20
C GLN A 544 -29.00 -27.86 4.85
N ILE A 545 -30.06 -27.08 5.07
CA ILE A 545 -31.42 -27.39 4.63
C ILE A 545 -32.01 -26.15 3.94
N ALA A 546 -32.42 -26.29 2.69
CA ALA A 546 -32.99 -25.22 1.88
C ALA A 546 -34.42 -25.57 1.47
N LEU A 547 -35.37 -24.70 1.79
CA LEU A 547 -36.76 -24.75 1.34
C LEU A 547 -36.97 -23.74 0.23
N ARG A 548 -37.70 -24.14 -0.81
CA ARG A 548 -38.03 -23.33 -1.97
C ARG A 548 -39.52 -23.34 -2.22
N TYR A 549 -40.12 -22.15 -2.25
CA TYR A 549 -41.52 -21.96 -2.64
C TYR A 549 -41.59 -21.08 -3.88
N PHE A 550 -42.36 -21.53 -4.87
CA PHE A 550 -42.50 -20.86 -6.16
C PHE A 550 -43.90 -20.24 -6.27
N GLN A 551 -43.98 -18.93 -6.15
CA GLN A 551 -45.22 -18.17 -6.32
C GLN A 551 -45.33 -17.75 -7.79
N GLU A 552 -45.92 -18.63 -8.60
CA GLU A 552 -45.91 -18.54 -10.05
C GLU A 552 -46.67 -17.34 -10.63
N ASP A 553 -47.72 -16.89 -9.95
CA ASP A 553 -48.55 -15.74 -10.33
C ASP A 553 -47.80 -14.40 -10.16
N GLN A 554 -46.91 -14.32 -9.17
CA GLN A 554 -46.08 -13.14 -8.90
C GLN A 554 -44.66 -13.24 -9.47
N LEU A 555 -44.34 -14.33 -10.20
CA LEU A 555 -42.98 -14.61 -10.67
C LEU A 555 -41.94 -14.51 -9.55
N ARG A 556 -42.28 -15.01 -8.36
CA ARG A 556 -41.48 -14.83 -7.14
C ARG A 556 -41.01 -16.16 -6.57
N VAL A 557 -39.76 -16.20 -6.13
CA VAL A 557 -39.14 -17.37 -5.49
C VAL A 557 -38.79 -17.03 -4.05
N PHE A 558 -39.39 -17.75 -3.11
CA PHE A 558 -38.99 -17.72 -1.71
C PHE A 558 -37.95 -18.80 -1.44
N SER A 559 -36.90 -18.41 -0.73
CA SER A 559 -35.80 -19.28 -0.35
C SER A 559 -35.54 -19.15 1.15
N ILE A 560 -35.86 -20.19 1.91
CA ILE A 560 -35.53 -20.30 3.34
C ILE A 560 -34.37 -21.27 3.47
N VAL A 561 -33.22 -20.81 3.99
CA VAL A 561 -32.00 -21.61 4.13
C VAL A 561 -31.62 -21.69 5.59
N MET A 562 -31.39 -22.91 6.07
CA MET A 562 -31.02 -23.22 7.43
C MET A 562 -29.63 -23.86 7.44
N LEU A 563 -28.78 -23.40 8.34
CA LEU A 563 -27.47 -23.98 8.63
C LEU A 563 -27.51 -24.51 10.06
N VAL A 564 -27.36 -25.83 10.20
CA VAL A 564 -27.46 -26.53 11.49
C VAL A 564 -26.10 -27.07 11.86
N TYR A 565 -25.45 -26.42 12.82
CA TYR A 565 -24.18 -26.83 13.42
C TYR A 565 -24.44 -27.80 14.59
N ASP A 566 -25.49 -27.53 15.36
CA ASP A 566 -25.90 -28.35 16.50
C ASP A 566 -27.16 -29.12 16.15
N LYS A 567 -27.11 -30.46 16.19
CA LYS A 567 -28.26 -31.31 15.80
C LYS A 567 -29.52 -31.05 16.63
N GLU A 568 -29.36 -30.60 17.86
CA GLU A 568 -30.48 -30.26 18.76
C GLU A 568 -31.23 -29.00 18.28
N ALA A 569 -30.55 -28.07 17.61
CA ALA A 569 -31.17 -26.86 17.04
C ALA A 569 -32.12 -27.15 15.87
N GLN A 570 -32.07 -28.35 15.28
CA GLN A 570 -32.93 -28.73 14.18
C GLN A 570 -34.42 -28.68 14.57
N ALA A 571 -34.76 -29.08 15.79
CA ALA A 571 -36.14 -29.07 16.26
C ALA A 571 -36.73 -27.65 16.34
N ASP A 572 -35.92 -26.68 16.80
CA ASP A 572 -36.32 -25.27 16.86
C ASP A 572 -36.56 -24.70 15.47
N LEU A 573 -35.64 -24.99 14.54
CA LEU A 573 -35.73 -24.56 13.15
C LEU A 573 -36.95 -25.15 12.44
N GLU A 574 -37.23 -26.43 12.65
CA GLU A 574 -38.44 -27.08 12.14
C GLU A 574 -39.71 -26.45 12.73
N ALA A 575 -39.70 -26.11 14.01
CA ALA A 575 -40.82 -25.42 14.65
C ALA A 575 -41.02 -24.00 14.09
N ILE A 576 -39.95 -23.22 13.88
CA ILE A 576 -40.00 -21.92 13.19
C ILE A 576 -40.56 -22.09 11.78
N VAL A 577 -40.05 -23.04 11.00
CA VAL A 577 -40.53 -23.31 9.64
C VAL A 577 -41.99 -23.71 9.63
N SER A 578 -42.44 -24.54 10.58
CA SER A 578 -43.83 -25.00 10.66
C SER A 578 -44.83 -23.86 10.89
N SER A 579 -44.37 -22.70 11.37
CA SER A 579 -45.18 -21.50 11.58
C SER A 579 -45.25 -20.57 10.36
N ILE A 580 -44.49 -20.85 9.29
CA ILE A 580 -44.40 -19.98 8.12
C ILE A 580 -45.76 -19.88 7.43
N GLN A 581 -46.18 -18.66 7.14
CA GLN A 581 -47.34 -18.34 6.31
C GLN A 581 -46.92 -17.35 5.23
N ILE A 582 -47.34 -17.63 4.00
CA ILE A 582 -47.17 -16.75 2.84
C ILE A 582 -48.56 -16.58 2.26
N THR A 583 -49.12 -15.39 2.43
CA THR A 583 -50.46 -15.07 1.94
C THR A 583 -50.40 -14.80 0.43
N LYS A 584 -51.29 -15.45 -0.33
CA LYS A 584 -51.36 -15.34 -1.80
C LYS A 584 -51.64 -13.93 -2.28
#